data_AF-A0A536ZLD1-F1
#
_entry.id   AF-A0A536ZLD1-F1
#
_cell.length_a   1.000
_cell.length_b   1.000
_cell.length_c   1.000
_cell.angle_alpha   90.00
_cell.angle_beta   90.00
_cell.angle_gamma   90.00
#
_symmetry.space_group_name_H-M   'P 1'
#
loop_
_entity.id
_entity.type
_entity.pdbx_description
1 polymer ?
#
loop_
_entity_poly.entity_id
_entity_poly.type
_entity_poly.pdbx_seq_one_letter_code
_entity_poly.pdbx_strand_id
1 'polypeptide(L)'
;MLRRLFVLIVVALAAGAAAWWWVTQRPLPLPQAPYALTVRAGASLRAVARELTAAGVLPADWTLVALGRIERVDRMIKAGNYEIPGGTTLSGLLAKLSQGDVTQTSITIVEGWTVRDLKQALRADGDIAKIAVDLTDAELMRAVGASGLQPEGWFFPDTYFFAS
;
A
#
# COMPACT_ATOMS: atom_id res chain seq x y z
N MET A 1 -34.70 -13.97 -38.44
CA MET A 1 -34.48 -12.88 -37.45
C MET A 1 -33.59 -13.31 -36.28
N LEU A 2 -33.83 -14.47 -35.66
CA LEU A 2 -33.09 -14.93 -34.47
C LEU A 2 -31.55 -14.98 -34.62
N ARG A 3 -31.04 -15.48 -35.76
CA ARG A 3 -29.59 -15.54 -36.05
C ARG A 3 -28.93 -14.15 -36.13
N ARG A 4 -29.64 -13.13 -36.63
CA ARG A 4 -29.13 -11.75 -36.66
C ARG A 4 -29.10 -11.15 -35.26
N LEU A 5 -30.14 -11.41 -34.46
CA LEU A 5 -30.19 -10.98 -33.06
C LEU A 5 -29.05 -11.59 -32.23
N PHE A 6 -28.81 -12.88 -32.40
CA PHE A 6 -27.71 -13.59 -31.74
C PHE A 6 -26.35 -13.01 -32.10
N VAL A 7 -26.08 -12.76 -33.39
CA VAL A 7 -24.83 -12.14 -33.84
C VAL A 7 -24.65 -10.75 -33.24
N LEU A 8 -25.71 -9.94 -33.18
CA LEU A 8 -25.65 -8.60 -32.57
C LEU A 8 -25.31 -8.67 -31.07
N ILE A 9 -25.89 -9.62 -30.33
CA ILE A 9 -25.59 -9.83 -28.90
C ILE A 9 -24.12 -10.22 -28.71
N VAL A 10 -23.61 -11.16 -29.52
CA VAL A 10 -22.21 -11.60 -29.42
C VAL A 10 -21.24 -10.44 -29.73
N VAL A 11 -21.52 -9.65 -30.76
CA VAL A 11 -20.70 -8.48 -31.11
C VAL A 11 -20.74 -7.43 -30.00
N ALA A 12 -21.90 -7.17 -29.40
CA ALA A 12 -22.03 -6.24 -28.28
C ALA A 12 -21.24 -6.72 -27.05
N LEU A 13 -21.28 -8.01 -26.73
CA LEU A 13 -20.50 -8.61 -25.65
C LEU A 13 -19.00 -8.54 -25.92
N ALA A 14 -18.56 -8.83 -27.14
CA ALA A 14 -17.16 -8.74 -27.53
C ALA A 14 -16.63 -7.30 -27.45
N ALA A 15 -17.41 -6.32 -27.93
CA ALA A 15 -17.07 -4.91 -27.81
C ALA A 15 -16.99 -4.45 -26.35
N GLY A 16 -17.93 -4.90 -25.51
CA GLY A 16 -17.90 -4.64 -24.06
C GLY A 16 -16.66 -5.24 -23.38
N ALA A 17 -16.29 -6.47 -23.72
CA ALA A 17 -15.10 -7.12 -23.19
C ALA A 17 -13.81 -6.41 -23.63
N ALA A 18 -13.73 -5.97 -24.89
CA ALA A 18 -12.59 -5.21 -25.40
C ALA A 18 -12.47 -3.83 -24.71
N ALA A 19 -13.59 -3.13 -24.50
CA ALA A 19 -13.61 -1.87 -23.77
C ALA A 19 -13.17 -2.04 -22.31
N TRP A 20 -13.64 -3.11 -21.64
CA TRP A 20 -13.24 -3.44 -20.28
C TRP A 20 -11.74 -3.72 -20.18
N TRP A 21 -11.22 -4.56 -21.07
CA TRP A 21 -9.80 -4.88 -21.15
C TRP A 21 -8.93 -3.63 -21.38
N TRP A 22 -9.40 -2.70 -22.19
CA TRP A 22 -8.70 -1.45 -22.45
C TRP A 22 -8.67 -0.53 -21.23
N VAL A 23 -9.74 -0.49 -20.44
CA VAL A 23 -9.78 0.27 -19.18
C VAL A 23 -8.85 -0.33 -18.14
N THR A 24 -8.77 -1.66 -18.03
CA THR A 24 -7.92 -2.32 -17.02
C THR A 24 -6.43 -2.17 -17.29
N GLN A 25 -6.04 -2.01 -18.57
CA GLN A 25 -4.65 -1.83 -19.00
C GLN A 25 -4.21 -0.37 -19.10
N ARG A 26 -5.11 0.60 -18.92
CA ARG A 26 -4.73 2.02 -18.93
C ARG A 26 -3.95 2.37 -17.65
N PRO A 27 -2.86 3.16 -17.77
CA PRO A 27 -2.19 3.74 -16.62
C PRO A 27 -3.18 4.55 -15.77
N LEU A 28 -3.12 4.38 -14.46
CA LEU A 28 -3.92 5.15 -13.53
C LEU A 28 -3.45 6.62 -13.49
N PRO A 29 -4.38 7.59 -13.47
CA PRO A 29 -4.05 9.00 -13.27
C PRO A 29 -3.66 9.21 -11.81
N LEU A 30 -2.39 8.97 -11.48
CA LEU A 30 -1.87 9.23 -10.14
C LEU A 30 -1.63 10.74 -9.96
N PRO A 31 -2.17 11.37 -8.88
CA PRO A 31 -1.92 12.78 -8.59
C PRO A 31 -0.43 13.11 -8.41
N GLN A 32 0.31 12.15 -7.84
CA GLN A 32 1.75 12.18 -7.64
C GLN A 32 2.29 10.76 -7.78
N ALA A 33 3.49 10.61 -8.34
CA ALA A 33 4.16 9.32 -8.49
C ALA A 33 5.53 9.36 -7.79
N PRO A 34 5.83 8.43 -6.87
CA PRO A 34 4.96 7.35 -6.39
C PRO A 34 3.77 7.86 -5.55
N TYR A 35 2.61 7.20 -5.65
CA TYR A 35 1.44 7.51 -4.84
C TYR A 35 1.40 6.59 -3.61
N ALA A 36 1.45 7.17 -2.42
CA ALA A 36 1.33 6.43 -1.17
C ALA A 36 -0.14 6.10 -0.86
N LEU A 37 -0.43 4.81 -0.62
CA LEU A 37 -1.74 4.29 -0.25
C LEU A 37 -1.63 3.48 1.04
N THR A 38 -2.40 3.86 2.07
CA THR A 38 -2.49 3.12 3.33
C THR A 38 -3.77 2.30 3.37
N VAL A 39 -3.65 0.97 3.45
CA VAL A 39 -4.78 0.07 3.59
C VAL A 39 -4.90 -0.38 5.05
N ARG A 40 -5.94 0.10 5.74
CA ARG A 40 -6.20 -0.25 7.15
C ARG A 40 -6.55 -1.73 7.31
N ALA A 41 -6.19 -2.30 8.47
CA ALA A 41 -6.59 -3.64 8.87
C ALA A 41 -8.12 -3.79 8.83
N GLY A 42 -8.60 -4.85 8.16
CA GLY A 42 -10.02 -5.11 7.97
C GLY A 42 -10.72 -4.24 6.92
N ALA A 43 -10.01 -3.38 6.20
CA ALA A 43 -10.58 -2.63 5.08
C ALA A 43 -11.02 -3.57 3.96
N SER A 44 -12.22 -3.35 3.42
CA SER A 44 -12.70 -4.07 2.23
C SER A 44 -12.15 -3.45 0.95
N LEU A 45 -12.05 -4.23 -0.14
CA LEU A 45 -11.68 -3.72 -1.47
C LEU A 45 -12.55 -2.53 -1.89
N ARG A 46 -13.84 -2.55 -1.54
CA ARG A 46 -14.77 -1.45 -1.83
C ARG A 46 -14.42 -0.18 -1.04
N ALA A 47 -13.96 -0.29 0.20
CA ALA A 47 -13.53 0.86 0.97
C ALA A 47 -12.29 1.52 0.33
N VAL A 48 -11.29 0.72 -0.03
CA VAL A 48 -10.08 1.17 -0.73
C VAL A 48 -10.42 1.81 -2.08
N ALA A 49 -11.30 1.18 -2.86
CA ALA A 49 -11.72 1.71 -4.15
C ALA A 49 -12.42 3.08 -4.03
N ARG A 50 -13.24 3.30 -2.99
CA ARG A 50 -13.87 4.59 -2.75
C ARG A 50 -12.86 5.67 -2.40
N GLU A 51 -11.87 5.34 -1.57
CA GLU A 51 -10.79 6.27 -1.20
C GLU A 51 -9.96 6.69 -2.43
N LEU A 52 -9.56 5.71 -3.25
CA LEU A 52 -8.85 5.98 -4.50
C LEU A 52 -9.68 6.76 -5.53
N THR A 53 -10.99 6.55 -5.56
CA THR A 53 -11.89 7.34 -6.42
C THR A 53 -11.99 8.79 -5.92
N ALA A 54 -12.08 8.98 -4.60
CA ALA A 54 -12.10 10.31 -3.99
C ALA A 54 -10.77 11.08 -4.22
N ALA A 55 -9.65 10.35 -4.27
CA ALA A 55 -8.34 10.89 -4.63
C ALA A 55 -8.14 11.10 -6.14
N GLY A 56 -9.12 10.76 -6.98
CA GLY A 56 -9.04 10.90 -8.44
C GLY A 56 -8.17 9.84 -9.14
N VAL A 57 -7.65 8.85 -8.40
CA VAL A 57 -6.82 7.76 -8.92
C VAL A 57 -7.65 6.78 -9.75
N LEU A 58 -8.90 6.53 -9.33
CA LEU A 58 -9.83 5.67 -10.04
C LEU A 58 -10.95 6.49 -10.69
N PRO A 59 -11.40 6.14 -11.91
CA PRO A 59 -12.55 6.77 -12.53
C PRO A 59 -13.86 6.47 -11.77
N ALA A 60 -13.96 5.28 -11.15
CA ALA A 60 -15.11 4.89 -10.32
C ALA A 60 -14.77 3.73 -9.38
N ASP A 61 -15.42 3.68 -8.22
CA ASP A 61 -15.17 2.69 -7.15
C ASP A 61 -15.44 1.25 -7.62
N TRP A 62 -16.46 1.06 -8.47
CA TRP A 62 -16.87 -0.26 -8.93
C TRP A 62 -15.85 -0.92 -9.87
N THR A 63 -14.96 -0.16 -10.52
CA THR A 63 -14.02 -0.70 -11.50
C THR A 63 -13.05 -1.69 -10.87
N LEU A 64 -12.40 -1.28 -9.77
CA LEU A 64 -11.51 -2.13 -9.00
C LEU A 64 -12.25 -3.31 -8.34
N VAL A 65 -13.48 -3.08 -7.84
CA VAL A 65 -14.31 -4.12 -7.23
C VAL A 65 -14.74 -5.18 -8.26
N ALA A 66 -15.14 -4.75 -9.45
CA ALA A 66 -15.54 -5.66 -10.53
C ALA A 66 -14.35 -6.51 -10.98
N LEU A 67 -13.17 -5.89 -11.14
CA LEU A 67 -11.96 -6.62 -11.48
C LEU A 67 -11.60 -7.66 -10.40
N GLY A 68 -11.64 -7.26 -9.12
CA GLY A 68 -11.42 -8.17 -8.00
C GLY A 68 -12.38 -9.36 -7.97
N ARG A 69 -13.65 -9.16 -8.35
CA ARG A 69 -14.63 -10.26 -8.45
C ARG A 69 -14.40 -11.18 -9.63
N ILE A 70 -14.00 -10.62 -10.78
CA ILE A 70 -13.67 -11.40 -11.99
C ILE A 70 -12.45 -12.29 -11.72
N GLU A 71 -11.42 -11.73 -11.07
CA GLU A 71 -10.19 -12.44 -10.71
C GLU A 71 -10.32 -13.28 -9.42
N ARG A 72 -11.46 -13.19 -8.71
CA ARG A 72 -11.74 -13.87 -7.43
C ARG A 72 -10.76 -13.53 -6.30
N VAL A 73 -10.20 -12.33 -6.32
CA VAL A 73 -9.28 -11.80 -5.30
C VAL A 73 -9.90 -10.66 -4.47
N ASP A 74 -11.20 -10.43 -4.59
CA ASP A 74 -11.93 -9.34 -3.91
C ASP A 74 -11.85 -9.37 -2.37
N ARG A 75 -11.53 -10.54 -1.80
CA ARG A 75 -11.34 -10.76 -0.36
C ARG A 75 -9.88 -11.01 0.04
N MET A 76 -8.95 -10.97 -0.91
CA MET A 76 -7.54 -11.31 -0.68
C MET A 76 -6.66 -10.08 -0.42
N ILE A 77 -7.25 -8.89 -0.39
CA ILE A 77 -6.56 -7.64 -0.15
C ILE A 77 -5.90 -7.65 1.23
N LYS A 78 -4.62 -7.27 1.26
CA LYS A 78 -3.84 -7.17 2.49
C LYS A 78 -3.85 -5.75 3.02
N ALA A 79 -3.71 -5.64 4.34
CA ALA A 79 -3.48 -4.36 4.99
C ALA A 79 -1.99 -4.01 4.93
N GLY A 80 -1.69 -2.72 4.93
CA GLY A 80 -0.33 -2.18 4.91
C GLY A 80 -0.20 -0.94 4.02
N ASN A 81 1.02 -0.42 3.94
CA ASN A 81 1.37 0.74 3.14
C ASN A 81 1.92 0.31 1.79
N TYR A 82 1.42 0.97 0.74
CA TYR A 82 1.76 0.67 -0.64
C TYR A 82 2.24 1.94 -1.33
N GLU A 83 3.39 1.86 -1.99
CA GLU A 83 3.78 2.86 -2.98
C GLU A 83 3.37 2.41 -4.38
N ILE A 84 2.54 3.20 -5.06
CA ILE A 84 2.08 2.92 -6.41
C ILE A 84 2.96 3.70 -7.40
N PRO A 85 3.82 3.04 -8.19
CA PRO A 85 4.65 3.72 -9.18
C PRO A 85 3.82 4.34 -10.31
N GLY A 86 4.38 5.37 -10.95
CA GLY A 86 3.84 5.90 -12.20
C GLY A 86 3.73 4.81 -13.27
N GLY A 87 2.66 4.85 -14.08
CA GLY A 87 2.40 3.83 -15.10
C GLY A 87 1.67 2.58 -14.59
N THR A 88 1.40 2.47 -13.29
CA THR A 88 0.63 1.35 -12.73
C THR A 88 -0.79 1.30 -13.33
N THR A 89 -1.21 0.12 -13.77
CA THR A 89 -2.56 -0.12 -14.31
C THR A 89 -3.53 -0.57 -13.22
N LEU A 90 -4.83 -0.63 -13.52
CA LEU A 90 -5.83 -1.15 -12.58
C LEU A 90 -5.55 -2.60 -12.17
N SER A 91 -5.14 -3.44 -13.12
CA SER A 91 -4.74 -4.83 -12.85
C SER A 91 -3.46 -4.91 -12.01
N GLY A 92 -2.47 -4.07 -12.29
CA GLY A 92 -1.24 -3.98 -11.50
C GLY A 92 -1.51 -3.57 -10.06
N LEU A 93 -2.40 -2.59 -9.85
CA LEU A 93 -2.83 -2.18 -8.52
C LEU A 93 -3.52 -3.31 -7.76
N LEU A 94 -4.47 -4.01 -8.40
CA LEU A 94 -5.17 -5.14 -7.76
C LEU A 94 -4.21 -6.27 -7.41
N ALA A 95 -3.26 -6.58 -8.28
CA ALA A 95 -2.21 -7.56 -8.02
C ALA A 95 -1.37 -7.16 -6.80
N LYS A 96 -0.90 -5.91 -6.73
CA LYS A 96 -0.12 -5.38 -5.60
C LYS A 96 -0.88 -5.51 -4.27
N LEU A 97 -2.15 -5.11 -4.27
CA LEU A 97 -3.04 -5.18 -3.11
C LEU A 97 -3.33 -6.62 -2.64
N SER A 98 -3.57 -7.56 -3.57
CA SER A 98 -3.91 -8.94 -3.26
C SER A 98 -2.70 -9.80 -2.88
N GLN A 99 -1.53 -9.52 -3.45
CA GLN A 99 -0.26 -10.18 -3.10
C GLN A 99 0.31 -9.65 -1.79
N GLY A 100 -0.11 -8.46 -1.35
CA GLY A 100 0.49 -7.80 -0.19
C GLY A 100 1.91 -7.34 -0.48
N ASP A 101 2.18 -6.90 -1.71
CA ASP A 101 3.43 -6.26 -2.10
C ASP A 101 3.45 -4.82 -1.53
N VAL A 102 3.48 -4.78 -0.20
CA VAL A 102 3.57 -3.58 0.63
C VAL A 102 4.99 -3.06 0.56
N THR A 103 5.15 -1.75 0.62
CA THR A 103 6.46 -1.15 0.85
C THR A 103 6.86 -1.52 2.28
N GLN A 104 7.86 -2.39 2.44
CA GLN A 104 8.45 -2.64 3.74
C GLN A 104 9.30 -1.44 4.10
N THR A 105 8.86 -0.69 5.10
CA THR A 105 9.70 0.33 5.71
C THR A 105 10.81 -0.39 6.47
N SER A 106 12.05 0.01 6.24
CA SER A 106 13.21 -0.56 6.92
C SER A 106 14.02 0.53 7.58
N ILE A 107 14.51 0.22 8.78
CA ILE A 107 15.51 1.03 9.45
C ILE A 107 16.77 0.18 9.66
N THR A 108 17.86 0.63 9.07
CA THR A 108 19.18 0.02 9.29
C THR A 108 19.86 0.73 10.44
N ILE A 109 20.13 0.01 11.52
CA ILE A 109 20.97 0.46 12.63
C ILE A 109 22.40 0.01 12.32
N VAL A 110 23.32 0.95 12.13
CA VAL A 110 24.72 0.63 11.81
C VAL A 110 25.50 0.38 13.10
N GLU A 111 26.45 -0.55 13.04
CA GLU A 111 27.38 -0.79 14.14
C GLU A 111 28.13 0.50 14.52
N GLY A 112 28.25 0.76 15.82
CA GLY A 112 28.89 1.96 16.36
C GLY A 112 28.00 3.20 16.41
N TRP A 113 26.70 3.10 16.07
CA TRP A 113 25.76 4.20 16.26
C TRP A 113 25.57 4.58 17.73
N THR A 114 25.53 5.88 17.97
CA THR A 114 25.05 6.42 19.23
C THR A 114 23.53 6.45 19.24
N VAL A 115 22.93 6.57 20.43
CA VAL A 115 21.47 6.71 20.60
C VAL A 115 20.95 7.98 19.90
N ARG A 116 21.80 9.01 19.80
CA ARG A 116 21.48 10.22 19.06
C ARG A 116 21.36 9.94 17.56
N ASP A 117 22.25 9.14 16.98
CA ASP A 117 22.23 8.79 15.56
C ASP A 117 21.01 7.92 15.25
N LEU A 118 20.69 6.96 16.12
CA LEU A 118 19.46 6.17 16.05
C LEU A 118 18.21 7.08 16.06
N LYS A 119 18.12 8.02 17.01
CA LYS A 119 17.01 8.98 17.08
C LYS A 119 16.93 9.88 15.84
N GLN A 120 18.06 10.23 15.25
CA GLN A 120 18.11 11.02 14.02
C GLN A 120 17.64 10.22 12.80
N ALA A 121 18.03 8.94 12.69
CA ALA A 121 17.54 8.04 11.65
C ALA A 121 16.02 7.83 11.77
N LEU A 122 15.53 7.60 13.00
CA LEU A 122 14.09 7.49 13.28
C LEU A 122 13.31 8.77 12.98
N ARG A 123 13.94 9.96 13.13
CA ARG A 123 13.36 11.27 12.77
C ARG A 123 13.25 11.49 11.26
N ALA A 124 14.19 10.93 10.50
CA ALA A 124 14.25 11.11 9.06
C ALA A 124 13.17 10.28 8.34
N ASP A 125 12.71 9.20 8.96
CA ASP A 125 11.67 8.33 8.42
C ASP A 125 10.27 8.77 8.92
N GLY A 126 9.50 9.38 8.01
CA GLY A 126 8.21 10.04 8.31
C GLY A 126 7.12 9.10 8.83
N ASP A 127 7.26 7.78 8.59
CA ASP A 127 6.30 6.76 9.02
C ASP A 127 6.57 6.26 10.45
N ILE A 128 7.81 6.35 10.95
CA ILE A 128 8.21 5.76 12.24
C ILE A 128 7.89 6.69 13.43
N ALA A 129 7.72 7.99 13.20
CA ALA A 129 7.94 8.95 14.27
C ALA A 129 6.82 9.97 14.50
N LYS A 130 5.89 9.59 15.39
CA LYS A 130 5.36 10.56 16.38
C LYS A 130 5.55 10.14 17.84
N ILE A 131 5.97 8.90 18.13
CA ILE A 131 5.97 8.38 19.51
C ILE A 131 7.38 8.18 20.08
N ALA A 132 8.38 7.74 19.30
CA ALA A 132 9.73 7.44 19.83
C ALA A 132 10.68 8.65 19.86
N VAL A 133 10.40 9.68 19.07
CA VAL A 133 11.34 10.75 18.76
C VAL A 133 11.37 11.88 19.80
N ASP A 134 10.27 12.09 20.50
CA ASP A 134 10.12 13.10 21.55
C ASP A 134 10.39 12.55 22.96
N LEU A 135 10.60 11.24 23.09
CA LEU A 135 10.92 10.63 24.37
C LEU A 135 12.34 11.00 24.80
N THR A 136 12.51 11.33 26.07
CA THR A 136 13.82 11.34 26.71
C THR A 136 14.43 9.95 26.67
N ASP A 137 15.74 9.84 26.81
CA ASP A 137 16.42 8.54 26.79
C ASP A 137 15.91 7.59 27.89
N ALA A 138 15.57 8.13 29.06
CA ALA A 138 14.97 7.36 30.14
C ALA A 138 13.56 6.86 29.81
N GLU A 139 12.77 7.63 29.08
CA GLU A 139 11.43 7.22 28.63
C GLU A 139 11.49 6.21 27.49
N LEU A 140 12.45 6.36 26.56
CA LEU A 140 12.72 5.39 25.50
C LEU A 140 13.09 4.04 26.12
N MET A 141 14.04 4.03 27.07
CA MET A 141 14.46 2.81 27.75
C MET A 141 13.35 2.17 28.58
N ARG A 142 12.45 2.98 29.14
CA ARG A 142 11.25 2.47 29.81
C ARG A 142 10.27 1.82 28.82
N ALA A 143 10.07 2.43 27.66
CA ALA A 143 9.16 1.93 26.62
C ALA A 143 9.62 0.58 26.04
N VAL A 144 10.92 0.35 25.94
CA VAL A 144 11.49 -0.93 25.47
C VAL A 144 11.71 -1.96 26.58
N GLY A 145 11.27 -1.67 27.82
CA GLY A 145 11.39 -2.59 28.96
C GLY A 145 12.78 -2.65 29.61
N ALA A 146 13.69 -1.74 29.26
CA ALA A 146 15.08 -1.66 29.72
C ALA A 146 15.29 -0.51 30.72
N SER A 147 14.35 -0.30 31.65
CA SER A 147 14.38 0.81 32.60
C SER A 147 15.65 0.82 33.46
N GLY A 148 16.29 1.98 33.58
CA GLY A 148 17.50 2.15 34.41
C GLY A 148 18.81 1.74 33.75
N LEU A 149 18.75 1.21 32.51
CA LEU A 149 19.93 0.93 31.71
C LEU A 149 20.32 2.16 30.89
N GLN A 150 21.63 2.30 30.65
CA GLN A 150 22.11 3.28 29.67
C GLN A 150 21.61 2.87 28.28
N PRO A 151 21.13 3.80 27.46
CA PRO A 151 20.57 3.47 26.15
C PRO A 151 21.61 3.02 25.12
N GLU A 152 22.87 3.40 25.31
CA GLU A 152 23.96 3.10 24.38
C GLU A 152 24.38 1.62 24.45
N GLY A 153 24.59 1.01 23.28
CA GLY A 153 24.97 -0.40 23.16
C GLY A 153 23.83 -1.42 23.33
N TRP A 154 22.60 -0.99 23.59
CA TRP A 154 21.43 -1.89 23.74
C TRP A 154 20.63 -2.10 22.46
N PHE A 155 20.82 -1.25 21.45
CA PHE A 155 20.20 -1.40 20.15
C PHE A 155 21.12 -2.23 19.26
N PHE A 156 20.68 -3.43 18.91
CA PHE A 156 21.46 -4.33 18.08
C PHE A 156 21.56 -3.77 16.65
N PRO A 157 22.75 -3.75 16.03
CA PRO A 157 22.91 -3.26 14.67
C PRO A 157 22.40 -4.29 13.67
N ASP A 158 21.27 -3.98 13.04
CA ASP A 158 20.68 -4.78 11.97
C ASP A 158 19.74 -3.91 11.11
N THR A 159 19.24 -4.47 10.02
CA THR A 159 18.13 -3.90 9.25
C THR A 159 16.81 -4.46 9.75
N TYR A 160 16.05 -3.60 10.42
CA TYR A 160 14.73 -3.92 10.95
C TYR A 160 13.66 -3.58 9.93
N PHE A 161 12.87 -4.58 9.54
CA PHE A 161 11.71 -4.41 8.66
C PHE A 161 10.45 -4.37 9.50
N PHE A 162 9.57 -3.39 9.25
CA PHE A 162 8.29 -3.27 9.93
C PHE A 162 7.22 -2.79 8.95
N ALA A 163 5.98 -3.17 9.23
CA ALA A 163 4.82 -2.67 8.51
C ALA A 163 4.27 -1.46 9.29
N SER A 164 4.22 -0.29 8.65
CA SER A 164 3.52 0.89 9.15
C SER A 164 2.01 0.81 8.92
#